data_AF-A0A657ESL0-F1
#
_entry.id   AF-A0A657ESL0-F1
#
_cell.length_a   1.000
_cell.length_b   1.000
_cell.length_c   1.000
_cell.angle_alpha   90.00
_cell.angle_beta   90.00
_cell.angle_gamma   90.00
#
_symmetry.space_group_name_H-M   'P 1'
#
loop_
_entity.id
_entity.type
_entity.pdbx_description
1 polymer ?
#
loop_
_entity_poly.entity_id
_entity_poly.type
_entity_poly.pdbx_seq_one_letter_code
_entity_poly.pdbx_strand_id
1 'polypeptide(L)'
;VAGWRYSLAECAATGNSGNLRASYTNIAGTTVTAFSQRVREIFSIRPFMVMPDGNSGGFALPVTFSMPETPVAVEALPENTLLQERLTTLARSMQLKMDWQEVSNSFTDEDGNTIQPPWKEYDLQILTTLPAHQVAEHFSEPSVRFISVTRQLEEGRFRYQFTGKYYVQ
;
A
#
# COMPACT_ATOMS: atom_id res chain seq x y z
N VAL A 1 18.48 -7.04 -6.95
CA VAL A 1 19.04 -7.88 -8.03
C VAL A 1 20.50 -7.48 -8.18
N ALA A 2 21.45 -8.43 -8.19
CA ALA A 2 22.87 -8.09 -8.23
C ALA A 2 23.17 -7.13 -9.40
N GLY A 3 23.90 -6.06 -9.14
CA GLY A 3 24.21 -5.07 -10.17
C GLY A 3 23.10 -4.05 -10.49
N TRP A 4 21.98 -4.08 -9.78
CA TRP A 4 20.90 -3.11 -9.99
C TRP A 4 20.48 -2.50 -8.66
N ARG A 5 20.49 -1.17 -8.58
CA ARG A 5 20.12 -0.43 -7.38
C ARG A 5 18.61 -0.39 -7.27
N TYR A 6 18.10 -0.84 -6.13
CA TYR A 6 16.69 -0.69 -5.78
C TYR A 6 16.30 0.79 -5.68
N SER A 7 15.13 1.15 -6.21
CA SER A 7 14.58 2.51 -6.07
C SER A 7 13.29 2.51 -5.26
N LEU A 8 12.30 1.74 -5.73
CA LEU A 8 10.93 1.78 -5.25
C LEU A 8 10.31 0.39 -5.31
N ALA A 9 9.42 0.08 -4.37
CA ALA A 9 8.46 -0.99 -4.52
C ALA A 9 7.12 -0.53 -4.00
N GLU A 10 6.06 -1.05 -4.60
CA GLU A 10 4.68 -0.77 -4.22
C GLU A 10 3.93 -2.09 -4.23
N CYS A 11 3.19 -2.35 -3.17
CA CYS A 11 2.15 -3.37 -3.17
C CYS A 11 0.81 -2.64 -3.13
N ALA A 12 -0.02 -2.83 -4.15
CA ALA A 12 -1.34 -2.22 -4.24
C ALA A 12 -2.43 -3.29 -4.42
N ALA A 13 -3.54 -3.11 -3.72
CA ALA A 13 -4.70 -3.99 -3.75
C ALA A 13 -5.81 -3.45 -4.65
N THR A 14 -6.54 -4.36 -5.28
CA THR A 14 -7.75 -4.14 -6.05
C THR A 14 -8.70 -5.31 -5.75
N GLY A 15 -9.58 -5.10 -4.78
CA GLY A 15 -10.38 -6.17 -4.17
C GLY A 15 -9.49 -7.23 -3.53
N ASN A 16 -9.66 -8.49 -3.92
CA ASN A 16 -8.95 -9.65 -3.36
C ASN A 16 -7.63 -9.95 -4.08
N SER A 17 -7.28 -9.13 -5.06
CA SER A 17 -6.06 -9.27 -5.84
C SER A 17 -5.22 -8.01 -5.72
N GLY A 18 -3.96 -8.10 -6.09
CA GLY A 18 -3.11 -6.94 -6.17
C GLY A 18 -1.85 -7.23 -6.95
N ASN A 19 -0.96 -6.26 -6.93
CA ASN A 19 0.32 -6.37 -7.62
C ASN A 19 1.43 -5.81 -6.74
N LEU A 20 2.48 -6.60 -6.55
CA LEU A 20 3.75 -6.15 -6.00
C LEU A 20 4.66 -5.75 -7.17
N ARG A 21 4.88 -4.45 -7.32
CA ARG A 21 5.80 -3.90 -8.30
C ARG A 21 7.10 -3.48 -7.61
N ALA A 22 8.24 -3.83 -8.19
CA ALA A 22 9.54 -3.35 -7.73
C ALA A 22 10.33 -2.77 -8.91
N SER A 23 10.95 -1.62 -8.66
CA SER A 23 11.72 -0.83 -9.62
C SER A 23 13.18 -0.75 -9.21
N TYR A 24 14.04 -0.76 -10.22
CA TYR A 24 15.48 -0.74 -10.09
C TYR A 24 16.10 0.16 -11.16
N THR A 25 17.26 0.71 -10.84
CA THR A 25 18.10 1.48 -11.76
C THR A 25 19.43 0.76 -11.94
N ASN A 26 19.93 0.71 -13.17
CA ASN A 26 21.21 0.12 -13.52
C ASN A 26 22.35 0.84 -12.77
N ILE A 27 23.31 0.09 -12.24
CA ILE A 27 24.61 0.62 -11.82
C ILE A 27 25.71 0.16 -12.78
N ALA A 28 26.68 1.04 -13.02
CA ALA A 28 27.74 0.83 -14.00
C ALA A 28 28.37 -0.57 -13.93
N GLY A 29 28.53 -1.20 -15.11
CA GLY A 29 29.13 -2.52 -15.24
C GLY A 29 28.14 -3.69 -15.31
N THR A 30 26.83 -3.44 -15.47
CA THR A 30 25.81 -4.50 -15.47
C THR A 30 24.88 -4.39 -16.69
N THR A 31 24.39 -5.54 -17.17
CA THR A 31 23.58 -5.61 -18.39
C THR A 31 22.10 -5.86 -18.09
N VAL A 32 21.23 -5.40 -18.99
CA VAL A 32 19.78 -5.70 -18.99
C VAL A 32 19.55 -7.22 -19.03
N THR A 33 20.38 -7.95 -19.78
CA THR A 33 20.31 -9.41 -19.89
C THR A 33 20.58 -10.09 -18.55
N ALA A 34 21.59 -9.65 -17.80
CA ALA A 34 21.92 -10.20 -16.49
C ALA A 34 20.79 -9.94 -15.46
N PHE A 35 20.22 -8.72 -15.46
CA PHE A 35 19.04 -8.41 -14.66
C PHE A 35 17.87 -9.33 -15.02
N SER A 36 17.60 -9.47 -16.31
CA SER A 36 16.47 -10.26 -16.81
C SER A 36 16.61 -11.75 -16.54
N GLN A 37 17.82 -12.29 -16.61
CA GLN A 37 18.08 -13.66 -16.19
C GLN A 37 17.84 -13.81 -14.69
N ARG A 38 18.34 -12.90 -13.86
CA ARG A 38 18.22 -13.02 -12.41
C ARG A 38 16.79 -12.88 -11.89
N VAL A 39 16.00 -11.97 -12.48
CA VAL A 39 14.56 -11.86 -12.15
C VAL A 39 13.83 -13.16 -12.52
N ARG A 40 14.14 -13.76 -13.67
CA ARG A 40 13.58 -15.06 -14.08
C ARG A 40 13.98 -16.19 -13.14
N GLU A 41 15.24 -16.25 -12.71
CA GLU A 41 15.73 -17.27 -11.79
C GLU A 41 15.05 -17.20 -10.41
N ILE A 42 14.83 -15.98 -9.88
CA ILE A 42 14.27 -15.80 -8.53
C ILE A 42 12.75 -15.94 -8.53
N PHE A 43 12.08 -15.34 -9.52
CA PHE A 43 10.64 -15.12 -9.47
C PHE A 43 9.88 -15.85 -10.58
N SER A 44 10.56 -16.54 -11.50
CA SER A 44 9.95 -17.21 -12.66
C SER A 44 9.09 -16.30 -13.54
N ILE A 45 9.37 -14.99 -13.54
CA ILE A 45 8.67 -13.97 -14.35
C ILE A 45 9.64 -13.20 -15.24
N ARG A 46 9.09 -12.56 -16.29
CA ARG A 46 9.84 -11.63 -17.12
C ARG A 46 9.81 -10.23 -16.49
N PRO A 47 10.95 -9.54 -16.33
CA PRO A 47 10.92 -8.14 -15.96
C PRO A 47 10.43 -7.26 -17.11
N PHE A 48 10.09 -6.02 -16.78
CA PHE A 48 9.92 -4.93 -17.73
C PHE A 48 11.13 -4.00 -17.72
N MET A 49 11.39 -3.33 -18.84
CA MET A 49 12.43 -2.32 -19.00
C MET A 49 11.81 -1.02 -19.49
N VAL A 50 12.29 0.11 -18.98
CA VAL A 50 11.88 1.44 -19.44
C VAL A 50 12.76 1.81 -20.63
N MET A 51 12.12 2.10 -21.77
CA MET A 51 12.76 2.47 -23.04
C MET A 51 12.80 3.99 -23.21
N PRO A 52 13.73 4.55 -24.02
CA PRO A 52 14.71 3.86 -24.86
C PRO A 52 16.02 3.47 -24.14
N ASP A 53 16.34 4.13 -23.03
CA ASP A 53 17.69 4.04 -22.43
C ASP A 53 17.97 2.72 -21.72
N GLY A 54 16.94 1.95 -21.35
CA GLY A 54 17.10 0.66 -20.69
C GLY A 54 17.78 0.71 -19.31
N ASN A 55 17.98 1.92 -18.77
CA ASN A 55 18.69 2.16 -17.50
C ASN A 55 17.80 1.99 -16.26
N SER A 56 16.48 1.86 -16.46
CA SER A 56 15.52 1.57 -15.41
C SER A 56 14.64 0.40 -15.83
N GLY A 57 14.26 -0.42 -14.86
CA GLY A 57 13.47 -1.61 -15.09
C GLY A 57 12.93 -2.16 -13.79
N GLY A 58 12.19 -3.25 -13.87
CA GLY A 58 11.53 -3.80 -12.70
C GLY A 58 10.79 -5.07 -12.98
N PHE A 59 10.03 -5.51 -11.99
CA PHE A 59 9.15 -6.65 -12.13
C PHE A 59 7.84 -6.40 -11.41
N ALA A 60 6.84 -7.21 -11.75
CA ALA A 60 5.50 -7.18 -11.18
C ALA A 60 5.10 -8.61 -10.81
N LEU A 61 4.63 -8.80 -9.58
CA LEU A 61 4.18 -10.08 -9.07
C LEU A 61 2.72 -9.96 -8.64
N PRO A 62 1.82 -10.82 -9.17
CA PRO A 62 0.47 -10.86 -8.67
C PRO A 62 0.49 -11.30 -7.20
N VAL A 63 -0.33 -10.66 -6.39
CA VAL A 63 -0.59 -11.05 -5.00
C VAL A 63 -2.08 -11.28 -4.81
N THR A 64 -2.42 -12.24 -3.97
CA THR A 64 -3.80 -12.54 -3.60
C THR A 64 -3.97 -12.28 -2.11
N PHE A 65 -5.05 -11.61 -1.76
CA PHE A 65 -5.39 -11.29 -0.39
C PHE A 65 -6.58 -12.14 0.05
N SER A 66 -6.47 -12.76 1.22
CA SER A 66 -7.61 -13.42 1.86
C SER A 66 -8.52 -12.34 2.45
N MET A 67 -9.75 -12.26 1.94
CA MET A 67 -10.76 -11.48 2.62
C MET A 67 -11.22 -12.20 3.90
N PRO A 68 -11.57 -11.45 4.96
CA PRO A 68 -12.26 -12.04 6.10
C PRO A 68 -13.54 -12.73 5.64
N GLU A 69 -13.82 -13.92 6.18
CA GLU A 69 -15.06 -14.65 5.88
C GLU A 69 -16.31 -13.87 6.31
N THR A 70 -16.18 -13.06 7.37
CA THR A 70 -17.25 -12.22 7.91
C THR A 70 -16.91 -10.74 7.69
N PRO A 71 -17.65 -10.03 6.81
CA PRO A 71 -17.54 -8.58 6.68
C PRO A 71 -17.84 -7.87 8.01
N VAL A 72 -17.26 -6.68 8.18
CA VAL A 72 -17.56 -5.83 9.34
C VAL A 72 -18.96 -5.26 9.13
N ALA A 73 -19.85 -5.53 10.09
CA ALA A 73 -21.20 -4.98 10.05
C ALA A 73 -21.17 -3.47 10.35
N VAL A 74 -22.09 -2.70 9.76
CA VAL A 74 -22.11 -1.22 9.88
C VAL A 74 -22.30 -0.80 11.34
N GLU A 75 -23.17 -1.51 12.06
CA GLU A 75 -23.42 -1.35 13.49
C GLU A 75 -22.20 -1.64 14.38
N ALA A 76 -21.21 -2.36 13.84
CA ALA A 76 -19.96 -2.66 14.54
C ALA A 76 -18.83 -1.67 14.19
N LEU A 77 -19.07 -0.70 13.30
CA LEU A 77 -18.11 0.37 13.06
C LEU A 77 -17.94 1.24 14.31
N PRO A 78 -16.71 1.67 14.62
CA PRO A 78 -16.47 2.53 15.77
C PRO A 78 -16.98 3.95 15.53
N GLU A 79 -17.25 4.67 16.62
CA GLU A 79 -17.39 6.12 16.57
C GLU A 79 -16.07 6.77 16.12
N ASN A 80 -16.18 7.87 15.37
CA ASN A 80 -15.02 8.53 14.78
C ASN A 80 -13.99 8.97 15.83
N THR A 81 -14.44 9.58 16.92
CA THR A 81 -13.58 10.05 18.02
C THR A 81 -12.79 8.92 18.63
N LEU A 82 -13.44 7.78 18.92
CA LEU A 82 -12.81 6.60 19.48
C LEU A 82 -11.72 6.03 18.55
N LEU A 83 -12.01 5.92 17.25
CA LEU A 83 -11.03 5.40 16.28
C LEU A 83 -9.84 6.37 16.12
N GLN A 84 -10.10 7.67 16.01
CA GLN A 84 -9.04 8.68 15.90
C GLN A 84 -8.15 8.72 17.15
N GLU A 85 -8.70 8.55 18.35
CA GLU A 85 -7.92 8.42 19.60
C GLU A 85 -7.01 7.19 19.57
N ARG A 86 -7.53 6.03 19.13
CA ARG A 86 -6.73 4.79 18.99
C ARG A 86 -5.64 4.95 17.95
N LEU A 87 -5.95 5.49 16.78
CA LEU A 87 -4.99 5.76 15.71
C LEU A 87 -3.90 6.75 16.15
N THR A 88 -4.27 7.81 16.86
CA THR A 88 -3.32 8.79 17.43
C THR A 88 -2.42 8.14 18.48
N THR A 89 -2.99 7.30 19.34
CA THR A 89 -2.23 6.56 20.37
C THR A 89 -1.23 5.61 19.73
N LEU A 90 -1.66 4.85 18.72
CA LEU A 90 -0.81 3.97 17.93
C LEU A 90 0.32 4.76 17.26
N ALA A 91 -0.01 5.86 16.58
CA ALA A 91 0.96 6.71 15.92
C ALA A 91 2.03 7.24 16.90
N ARG A 92 1.64 7.65 18.10
CA ARG A 92 2.59 8.09 19.14
C ARG A 92 3.46 6.95 19.65
N SER A 93 2.88 5.79 19.92
CA SER A 93 3.60 4.64 20.47
C SER A 93 4.69 4.12 19.52
N MET A 94 4.44 4.18 18.21
CA MET A 94 5.33 3.68 17.17
C MET A 94 6.08 4.82 16.43
N GLN A 95 5.91 6.08 16.85
CA GLN A 95 6.49 7.27 16.22
C GLN A 95 6.14 7.38 14.71
N LEU A 96 4.91 7.06 14.35
CA LEU A 96 4.39 7.18 12.99
C LEU A 96 3.93 8.61 12.73
N LYS A 97 4.18 9.09 11.50
CA LYS A 97 3.47 10.28 11.00
C LYS A 97 2.20 9.82 10.33
N MET A 98 1.06 10.25 10.83
CA MET A 98 -0.24 9.84 10.35
C MET A 98 -1.07 11.06 9.99
N ASP A 99 -1.79 10.97 8.89
CA ASP A 99 -2.71 12.00 8.42
C ASP A 99 -4.01 11.35 7.93
N TRP A 100 -5.12 12.07 8.06
CA TRP A 100 -6.42 11.60 7.57
C TRP A 100 -7.34 12.74 7.18
N GLN A 101 -8.21 12.46 6.21
CA GLN A 101 -9.13 13.43 5.65
C GLN A 101 -10.49 12.80 5.38
N GLU A 102 -11.58 13.44 5.82
CA GLU A 102 -12.95 13.00 5.50
C GLU A 102 -13.19 13.11 3.99
N VAL A 103 -13.75 12.06 3.41
CA VAL A 103 -14.11 12.02 1.99
C VAL A 103 -15.59 11.72 1.84
N SER A 104 -16.23 12.39 0.88
CA SER A 104 -17.61 12.11 0.54
C SER A 104 -17.72 10.73 -0.09
N ASN A 105 -18.52 9.86 0.51
CA ASN A 105 -18.85 8.52 0.01
C ASN A 105 -20.28 8.42 -0.55
N SER A 106 -20.95 9.57 -0.75
CA SER A 106 -22.23 9.61 -1.45
C SER A 106 -22.08 9.18 -2.90
N PHE A 107 -23.10 8.49 -3.42
CA PHE A 107 -23.18 8.11 -4.81
C PHE A 107 -24.59 8.38 -5.34
N THR A 108 -24.71 8.47 -6.66
CA THR A 108 -26.00 8.69 -7.32
C THR A 108 -26.55 7.36 -7.83
N ASP A 109 -27.82 7.08 -7.56
CA ASP A 109 -28.51 5.92 -8.13
C ASP A 109 -28.89 6.13 -9.60
N GLU A 110 -29.51 5.10 -10.22
CA GLU A 110 -29.95 5.14 -11.61
C GLU A 110 -31.05 6.21 -11.86
N ASP A 111 -31.77 6.61 -10.81
CA ASP A 111 -32.86 7.59 -10.86
C ASP A 111 -32.38 9.03 -10.57
N GLY A 112 -31.08 9.23 -10.31
CA GLY A 112 -30.50 10.53 -10.02
C GLY A 112 -30.57 10.97 -8.56
N ASN A 113 -31.03 10.11 -7.64
CA ASN A 113 -31.05 10.42 -6.21
C ASN A 113 -29.67 10.23 -5.60
N THR A 114 -29.30 11.12 -4.67
CA THR A 114 -28.08 10.96 -3.88
C THR A 114 -28.33 10.00 -2.73
N ILE A 115 -27.59 8.88 -2.73
CA ILE A 115 -27.56 7.90 -1.64
C ILE A 115 -26.34 8.19 -0.78
N GLN A 116 -26.59 8.44 0.51
CA GLN A 116 -25.56 8.59 1.53
C GLN A 116 -25.45 7.27 2.32
N PRO A 117 -24.31 6.58 2.30
CA PRO A 117 -24.11 5.41 3.15
C PRO A 117 -24.25 5.74 4.64
N PRO A 118 -24.68 4.78 5.48
CA PRO A 118 -24.82 4.95 6.93
C PRO A 118 -23.48 4.95 7.68
N TRP A 119 -22.36 5.15 6.98
CA TRP A 119 -21.02 5.29 7.54
C TRP A 119 -20.30 6.45 6.87
N LYS A 120 -19.28 6.97 7.53
CA LYS A 120 -18.33 7.94 6.97
C LYS A 120 -17.06 7.25 6.55
N GLU A 121 -16.36 7.89 5.62
CA GLU A 121 -15.10 7.40 5.07
C GLU A 121 -14.01 8.47 5.22
N TYR A 122 -12.81 8.03 5.58
CA TYR A 122 -11.64 8.89 5.69
C TYR A 122 -10.50 8.26 4.92
N ASP A 123 -9.80 9.06 4.12
CA ASP A 123 -8.48 8.70 3.62
C ASP A 123 -7.49 8.66 4.78
N LEU A 124 -6.61 7.65 4.78
CA LEU A 124 -5.58 7.45 5.80
C LEU A 124 -4.21 7.34 5.13
N GLN A 125 -3.26 8.15 5.60
CA GLN A 125 -1.86 8.07 5.19
C GLN A 125 -0.96 7.88 6.40
N ILE A 126 0.02 6.98 6.27
CA ILE A 126 1.04 6.74 7.31
C ILE A 126 2.42 6.79 6.66
N LEU A 127 3.30 7.64 7.20
CA LEU A 127 4.70 7.75 6.82
C LEU A 127 5.59 7.27 7.97
N THR A 128 6.53 6.37 7.66
CA THR A 128 7.40 5.76 8.67
C THR A 128 8.71 5.24 8.09
N THR A 129 9.71 5.06 8.93
CA THR A 129 10.95 4.33 8.60
C THR A 129 10.90 2.88 9.10
N LEU A 130 9.84 2.49 9.83
CA LEU A 130 9.65 1.13 10.30
C LEU A 130 9.27 0.20 9.13
N PRO A 131 9.85 -1.01 9.06
CA PRO A 131 9.45 -2.04 8.11
C PRO A 131 7.94 -2.30 8.12
N ALA A 132 7.37 -2.56 6.95
CA ALA A 132 5.93 -2.66 6.80
C ALA A 132 5.27 -3.74 7.69
N HIS A 133 5.93 -4.88 7.89
CA HIS A 133 5.44 -5.96 8.76
C HIS A 133 5.30 -5.51 10.23
N GLN A 134 6.25 -4.72 10.74
CA GLN A 134 6.21 -4.22 12.11
C GLN A 134 5.02 -3.30 12.34
N VAL A 135 4.70 -2.47 11.35
CA VAL A 135 3.52 -1.58 11.41
C VAL A 135 2.25 -2.41 11.31
N ALA A 136 2.17 -3.31 10.32
CA ALA A 136 0.99 -4.12 10.07
C ALA A 136 0.57 -5.00 11.27
N GLU A 137 1.54 -5.56 12.01
CA GLU A 137 1.26 -6.38 13.19
C GLU A 137 0.54 -5.62 14.32
N HIS A 138 0.62 -4.29 14.36
CA HIS A 138 -0.05 -3.46 15.37
C HIS A 138 -1.41 -2.92 14.91
N PHE A 139 -1.76 -3.08 13.64
CA PHE A 139 -3.09 -2.75 13.12
C PHE A 139 -4.00 -3.96 13.24
N SER A 140 -4.90 -3.92 14.23
CA SER A 140 -5.95 -4.92 14.42
C SER A 140 -7.35 -4.41 14.08
N GLU A 141 -7.49 -3.13 13.75
CA GLU A 141 -8.80 -2.51 13.57
C GLU A 141 -9.48 -2.94 12.25
N PRO A 142 -10.60 -3.68 12.29
CA PRO A 142 -11.25 -4.19 11.08
C PRO A 142 -11.82 -3.10 10.17
N SER A 143 -12.07 -1.91 10.74
CA SER A 143 -12.54 -0.71 10.04
C SER A 143 -11.44 0.04 9.32
N VAL A 144 -10.17 -0.33 9.48
CA VAL A 144 -9.03 0.25 8.76
C VAL A 144 -8.64 -0.69 7.62
N ARG A 145 -8.52 -0.17 6.41
CA ARG A 145 -8.18 -0.92 5.20
C ARG A 145 -7.05 -0.24 4.45
N PHE A 146 -5.90 -0.90 4.40
CA PHE A 146 -4.79 -0.44 3.55
C PHE A 146 -5.01 -0.87 2.11
N ILE A 147 -4.83 0.08 1.20
CA ILE A 147 -4.99 -0.08 -0.25
C ILE A 147 -3.62 -0.27 -0.88
N SER A 148 -2.60 0.47 -0.41
CA SER A 148 -1.24 0.29 -0.87
C SER A 148 -0.19 0.53 0.21
N VAL A 149 0.96 -0.10 0.00
CA VAL A 149 2.19 0.14 0.76
C VAL A 149 3.32 0.36 -0.22
N THR A 150 3.92 1.54 -0.13
CA THR A 150 5.07 1.94 -0.93
C THR A 150 6.31 1.94 -0.06
N ARG A 151 7.39 1.32 -0.55
CA ARG A 151 8.72 1.33 0.05
C ARG A 151 9.69 2.02 -0.89
N GLN A 152 10.33 3.08 -0.44
CA GLN A 152 11.33 3.82 -1.21
C GLN A 152 12.67 3.82 -0.49
N LEU A 153 13.77 3.72 -1.24
CA LEU A 153 15.11 3.91 -0.71
C LEU A 153 15.54 5.37 -0.95
N GLU A 154 15.61 6.17 0.10
CA GLU A 154 16.05 7.56 0.06
C GLU A 154 17.24 7.73 1.00
N GLU A 155 18.35 8.30 0.51
CA GLU A 155 19.54 8.60 1.32
C GLU A 155 20.07 7.41 2.14
N GLY A 156 19.97 6.19 1.58
CA GLY A 156 20.43 4.96 2.24
C GLY A 156 19.48 4.43 3.31
N ARG A 157 18.29 5.01 3.48
CA ARG A 157 17.26 4.56 4.42
C ARG A 157 15.97 4.22 3.69
N PHE A 158 15.27 3.19 4.18
CA PHE A 158 13.95 2.88 3.68
C PHE A 158 12.91 3.79 4.32
N ARG A 159 12.05 4.38 3.48
CA ARG A 159 10.82 5.05 3.88
C ARG A 159 9.65 4.24 3.39
N TYR A 160 8.63 4.15 4.22
CA TYR A 160 7.39 3.44 3.96
C TYR A 160 6.25 4.43 4.00
N GLN A 161 5.36 4.32 3.02
CA GLN A 161 4.10 5.03 2.95
C GLN A 161 2.98 4.00 2.86
N PHE A 162 2.06 4.03 3.81
CA PHE A 162 0.80 3.30 3.73
C PHE A 162 -0.28 4.27 3.27
N THR A 163 -1.07 3.83 2.31
CA THR A 163 -2.27 4.54 1.87
C THR A 163 -3.45 3.61 2.06
N GLY A 164 -4.49 4.11 2.69
CA GLY A 164 -5.67 3.32 3.02
C GLY A 164 -6.86 4.21 3.32
N LYS A 165 -7.89 3.57 3.86
CA LYS A 165 -9.11 4.22 4.32
C LYS A 165 -9.49 3.69 5.69
N TYR A 166 -10.24 4.48 6.44
CA TYR A 166 -10.98 3.96 7.59
C TYR A 166 -12.44 4.36 7.56
N TYR A 167 -13.27 3.52 8.19
CA TYR A 167 -14.73 3.63 8.19
C TYR A 167 -15.25 3.77 9.62
N VAL A 168 -16.18 4.69 9.83
CA VAL A 168 -16.75 5.02 11.16
C VAL A 168 -18.24 5.29 11.02
N GLN A 169 -18.96 5.23 12.15
CA GLN A 169 -20.36 5.68 12.22
C GLN A 169 -20.48 7.20 12.04
#